data_AF-A0A150PEE2-F1
#
_entry.id   AF-A0A150PEE2-F1
#
_cell.length_a   1.000
_cell.length_b   1.000
_cell.length_c   1.000
_cell.angle_alpha   90.00
_cell.angle_beta   90.00
_cell.angle_gamma   90.00
#
_symmetry.space_group_name_H-M   'P 1'
#
loop_
_entity.id
_entity.type
_entity.pdbx_description
1 polymer ?
#
loop_
_entity_poly.entity_id
_entity_poly.type
_entity_poly.pdbx_seq_one_letter_code
_entity_poly.pdbx_strand_id
1 'polypeptide(L)'
;MRADPMEYDLRNLRNDERARAEQIRLGELAEEITGYVGSDGMAILVDRPEQIEPLRAALYARRDAAPEGEEPFKEIYALQDFVPEDQEAKIPLLQEIKDRVVRARKRGLIGDDDWRRIEAVVPPDDLAPFGIDDLPAGVARAFTETDGTRGRIVYISPISPESVHDAHYLFRWADAYRETRLPDGSVVRGSGRAVIYADMWAAVIDDVPPAVLFSLAATVLVVLVAFRGGRPAFAVLGALLVGASWMAGLLVLAGVKLNFLNFIALPLTFGIGVDYAVNIVQRYAREGAGGALTAVRETGGAVVLCSLTTTLGYLALVRSQNHAVRSLGVAAVIGELACLFAAVLVLPAALLWIDRRRPKGAESFLAVGRPTT
;
A
#
# COMPACT_ATOMS: atom_id res chain seq x y z
N MET A 1 14.06 -15.14 10.73
CA MET A 1 13.05 -14.13 10.35
C MET A 1 13.53 -12.77 10.84
N ARG A 2 14.04 -11.92 9.96
CA ARG A 2 14.12 -10.48 10.26
C ARG A 2 12.66 -10.02 10.28
N ALA A 3 12.14 -9.64 11.44
CA ALA A 3 10.78 -9.09 11.53
C ALA A 3 10.84 -7.71 10.89
N ASP A 4 10.51 -7.64 9.60
CA ASP A 4 10.35 -6.38 8.90
C ASP A 4 9.28 -5.56 9.65
N PRO A 5 9.60 -4.34 10.12
CA PRO A 5 8.62 -3.53 10.83
C PRO A 5 7.49 -3.06 9.91
N MET A 6 7.61 -3.15 8.59
CA MET A 6 6.63 -2.64 7.64
C MET A 6 5.46 -3.61 7.39
N GLU A 7 4.26 -3.05 7.21
CA GLU A 7 3.06 -3.73 6.77
C GLU A 7 3.04 -3.81 5.25
N TYR A 8 3.05 -5.03 4.73
CA TYR A 8 2.97 -5.32 3.30
C TYR A 8 1.59 -5.87 2.90
N ASP A 9 0.73 -6.22 3.87
CA ASP A 9 -0.64 -6.63 3.58
C ASP A 9 -1.60 -5.43 3.60
N LEU A 10 -1.99 -4.99 2.41
CA LEU A 10 -2.89 -3.85 2.19
C LEU A 10 -4.30 -4.09 2.73
N ARG A 11 -4.72 -5.35 2.95
CA ARG A 11 -6.02 -5.65 3.59
C ARG A 11 -6.08 -5.06 5.00
N ASN A 12 -4.95 -5.05 5.70
CA ASN A 12 -4.84 -4.48 7.04
C ASN A 12 -4.91 -2.94 7.06
N LEU A 13 -5.13 -2.29 5.92
CA LEU A 13 -5.14 -0.83 5.78
C LEU A 13 -6.45 -0.30 5.19
N ARG A 14 -7.33 -1.21 4.77
CA ARG A 14 -8.63 -0.90 4.17
C ARG A 14 -9.68 -0.62 5.25
N ASN A 15 -10.92 -0.38 4.82
CA ASN A 15 -12.04 -0.26 5.75
C ASN A 15 -12.47 -1.64 6.24
N ASP A 16 -13.02 -1.69 7.46
CA ASP A 16 -13.60 -2.88 8.07
C ASP A 16 -14.85 -3.29 7.27
N GLU A 17 -14.67 -4.27 6.39
CA GLU A 17 -15.70 -4.74 5.45
C GLU A 17 -16.70 -5.73 6.09
N ARG A 18 -16.64 -5.96 7.42
CA ARG A 18 -17.57 -6.86 8.13
C ARG A 18 -19.05 -6.52 7.93
N ALA A 19 -19.40 -5.26 7.69
CA ALA A 19 -20.77 -4.85 7.37
C ALA A 19 -21.19 -5.14 5.90
N ARG A 20 -20.24 -5.46 5.02
CA ARG A 20 -20.44 -5.79 3.60
C ARG A 20 -20.00 -7.22 3.24
N ALA A 21 -19.66 -8.05 4.23
CA ALA A 21 -19.15 -9.41 4.02
C ALA A 21 -20.08 -10.26 3.13
N GLU A 22 -21.40 -10.08 3.26
CA GLU A 22 -22.39 -10.78 2.44
C GLU A 22 -22.43 -10.26 1.00
N GLN A 23 -22.24 -8.94 0.80
CA GLN A 23 -22.15 -8.34 -0.52
C GLN A 23 -20.87 -8.76 -1.26
N ILE A 24 -19.75 -8.88 -0.55
CA ILE A 24 -18.48 -9.36 -1.11
C ILE A 24 -18.58 -10.83 -1.47
N ARG A 25 -19.10 -11.67 -0.57
CA ARG A 25 -19.32 -13.10 -0.84
C ARG A 25 -20.22 -13.32 -2.06
N LEU A 26 -21.29 -12.54 -2.20
CA LEU A 26 -22.16 -12.59 -3.37
C LEU A 26 -21.46 -12.08 -4.64
N GLY A 27 -20.58 -11.10 -4.52
CA GLY A 27 -19.71 -10.63 -5.61
C GLY A 27 -18.74 -11.71 -6.08
N GLU A 28 -18.01 -12.35 -5.17
CA GLU A 28 -17.08 -13.45 -5.47
C GLU A 28 -17.79 -14.64 -6.12
N LEU A 29 -18.97 -15.03 -5.61
CA LEU A 29 -19.83 -16.05 -6.22
C LEU A 29 -20.28 -15.65 -7.64
N ALA A 30 -20.64 -14.39 -7.84
CA ALA A 30 -21.01 -13.90 -9.16
C ALA A 30 -19.81 -13.90 -10.12
N GLU A 31 -18.61 -13.54 -9.66
CA GLU A 31 -17.38 -13.60 -10.45
C GLU A 31 -17.01 -15.05 -10.82
N GLU A 32 -17.12 -16.00 -9.88
CA GLU A 32 -16.89 -17.43 -10.12
C GLU A 32 -17.87 -18.00 -11.16
N ILE A 33 -19.15 -17.60 -11.08
CA ILE A 33 -20.19 -18.05 -12.03
C ILE A 33 -20.03 -17.41 -13.41
N THR A 34 -19.67 -16.12 -13.46
CA THR A 34 -19.64 -15.35 -14.71
C THR A 34 -18.28 -15.37 -15.40
N GLY A 35 -17.23 -15.88 -14.75
CA GLY A 35 -15.86 -15.86 -15.26
C GLY A 35 -15.32 -14.43 -15.42
N TYR A 36 -15.85 -13.48 -14.64
CA TYR A 36 -15.47 -12.08 -14.72
C TYR A 36 -13.97 -11.93 -14.38
N VAL A 37 -13.19 -11.41 -15.32
CA VAL A 37 -11.79 -11.03 -15.07
C VAL A 37 -11.83 -9.83 -14.13
N GLY A 38 -11.53 -10.08 -12.86
CA GLY A 38 -11.73 -9.14 -11.75
C GLY A 38 -11.20 -7.72 -11.97
N SER A 39 -11.63 -6.81 -11.10
CA SER A 39 -11.33 -5.36 -11.13
C SER A 39 -9.84 -4.97 -11.06
N ASP A 40 -8.94 -5.94 -10.88
CA ASP A 40 -7.50 -5.75 -10.75
C ASP A 40 -6.74 -5.97 -12.07
N GLY A 41 -7.42 -6.44 -13.12
CA GLY A 41 -6.89 -6.41 -14.48
C GLY A 41 -6.54 -4.99 -14.92
N MET A 42 -5.43 -4.84 -15.65
CA MET A 42 -4.99 -3.53 -16.11
C MET A 42 -5.16 -3.39 -17.62
N ALA A 43 -5.58 -2.21 -18.07
CA ALA A 43 -5.58 -1.86 -19.48
C ALA A 43 -4.29 -1.12 -19.83
N ILE A 44 -3.64 -1.54 -20.92
CA ILE A 44 -2.50 -0.87 -21.54
C ILE A 44 -3.00 -0.34 -22.90
N LEU A 45 -2.74 0.93 -23.17
CA LEU A 45 -3.09 1.56 -24.44
C LEU A 45 -1.81 1.66 -25.29
N VAL A 46 -1.86 1.11 -26.50
CA VAL A 46 -0.81 1.30 -27.51
C VAL A 46 -1.18 2.44 -28.45
N ASP A 47 -0.19 3.09 -29.06
CA ASP A 47 -0.44 4.19 -30.01
C ASP A 47 -1.03 3.66 -31.32
N ARG A 48 -0.58 2.48 -31.75
CA ARG A 48 -0.96 1.83 -33.01
C ARG A 48 -1.22 0.32 -32.83
N PRO A 49 -2.22 -0.27 -33.50
CA PRO A 49 -2.53 -1.69 -33.36
C PRO A 49 -1.36 -2.65 -33.63
N GLU A 50 -0.43 -2.28 -34.52
CA GLU A 50 0.72 -3.11 -34.88
C GLU A 50 1.73 -3.25 -33.74
N GLN A 51 1.64 -2.42 -32.70
CA GLN A 51 2.49 -2.50 -31.51
C GLN A 51 2.05 -3.61 -30.54
N ILE A 52 0.85 -4.18 -30.69
CA ILE A 52 0.33 -5.16 -29.71
C ILE A 52 1.20 -6.42 -29.69
N GLU A 53 1.50 -7.02 -30.83
CA GLU A 53 2.29 -8.26 -30.86
C GLU A 53 3.73 -8.07 -30.32
N PRO A 54 4.47 -7.01 -30.72
CA PRO A 54 5.74 -6.69 -30.07
C PRO A 54 5.63 -6.45 -28.56
N LEU A 55 4.56 -5.78 -28.10
CA LEU A 55 4.30 -5.55 -26.69
C LEU A 55 4.06 -6.87 -25.95
N ARG A 56 3.21 -7.75 -26.48
CA ARG A 56 2.93 -9.09 -25.91
C ARG A 56 4.21 -9.90 -25.80
N ALA A 57 5.01 -9.94 -26.87
CA ALA A 57 6.27 -10.66 -26.88
C ALA A 57 7.24 -10.13 -25.80
N ALA A 58 7.36 -8.81 -25.66
CA ALA A 58 8.21 -8.19 -24.64
C ALA A 58 7.71 -8.48 -23.21
N LEU A 59 6.40 -8.38 -22.96
CA LEU A 59 5.82 -8.64 -21.65
C LEU A 59 5.90 -10.13 -21.28
N TYR A 60 5.59 -11.05 -22.21
CA TYR A 60 5.72 -12.49 -21.95
C TYR A 60 7.17 -12.90 -21.74
N ALA A 61 8.13 -12.36 -22.51
CA ALA A 61 9.56 -12.59 -22.25
C ALA A 61 9.97 -12.16 -20.83
N ARG A 62 9.40 -11.06 -20.32
CA ARG A 62 9.63 -10.61 -18.95
C ARG A 62 8.98 -11.52 -17.91
N ARG A 63 7.76 -11.99 -18.17
CA ARG A 63 7.05 -12.95 -17.30
C ARG A 63 7.82 -14.26 -17.19
N ASP A 64 8.23 -14.81 -18.32
CA ASP A 64 8.88 -16.12 -18.42
C ASP A 64 10.34 -16.09 -17.92
N ALA A 65 10.93 -14.90 -17.79
CA ALA A 65 12.23 -14.70 -17.15
C ALA A 65 12.16 -14.57 -15.61
N ALA A 66 10.96 -14.45 -15.03
CA ALA A 66 10.78 -14.38 -13.59
C ALA A 66 11.11 -15.75 -12.93
N PRO A 67 11.52 -15.77 -11.64
CA PRO A 67 11.63 -17.01 -10.88
C PRO A 67 10.30 -17.78 -10.86
N GLU A 68 10.38 -19.12 -10.80
CA GLU A 68 9.20 -19.99 -10.75
C GLU A 68 8.30 -19.63 -9.55
N GLY A 69 7.03 -19.33 -9.82
CA GLY A 69 6.06 -18.88 -8.81
C GLY A 69 6.13 -17.39 -8.45
N GLU A 70 7.02 -16.61 -9.08
CA GLU A 70 7.08 -15.14 -8.95
C GLU A 70 6.67 -14.42 -10.23
N GLU A 71 5.96 -15.11 -11.13
CA GLU A 71 5.48 -14.51 -12.36
C GLU A 71 4.63 -13.26 -12.03
N PRO A 72 4.82 -12.14 -12.74
CA PRO A 72 4.13 -10.90 -12.40
C PRO A 72 2.66 -10.88 -12.82
N PHE A 73 2.26 -11.73 -13.78
CA PHE A 73 0.93 -11.73 -14.37
C PHE A 73 0.60 -13.06 -15.04
N LYS A 74 -0.69 -13.31 -15.28
CA LYS A 74 -1.17 -14.57 -15.86
C LYS A 74 -1.17 -14.51 -17.38
N GLU A 75 -2.09 -13.73 -17.94
CA GLU A 75 -2.35 -13.66 -19.38
C GLU A 75 -2.59 -12.23 -19.87
N ILE A 76 -2.27 -12.01 -21.14
CA ILE A 76 -2.53 -10.78 -21.87
C ILE A 76 -3.59 -11.07 -22.93
N TYR A 77 -4.70 -10.32 -22.85
CA TYR A 77 -5.82 -10.36 -23.77
C TYR A 77 -5.86 -9.11 -24.64
N ALA A 78 -6.08 -9.29 -25.92
CA ALA A 78 -6.33 -8.21 -26.85
C ALA A 78 -7.44 -8.60 -27.84
N LEU A 79 -7.92 -7.63 -28.60
CA LEU A 79 -9.13 -7.81 -29.42
C LEU A 79 -8.94 -8.83 -30.56
N GLN A 80 -7.70 -8.96 -31.04
CA GLN A 80 -7.30 -9.93 -32.05
C GLN A 80 -7.38 -11.39 -31.57
N ASP A 81 -7.32 -11.66 -30.26
CA ASP A 81 -7.50 -13.01 -29.70
C ASP A 81 -8.92 -13.57 -29.94
N PHE A 82 -9.89 -12.70 -30.27
CA PHE A 82 -11.26 -13.09 -30.61
C PHE A 82 -11.48 -13.27 -32.12
N VAL A 83 -10.46 -12.98 -32.94
CA VAL A 83 -10.52 -13.16 -34.39
C VAL A 83 -10.02 -14.57 -34.73
N PRO A 84 -10.77 -15.38 -35.53
CA PRO A 84 -10.33 -16.72 -35.89
C PRO A 84 -9.00 -16.73 -36.64
N GLU A 85 -8.10 -17.63 -36.26
CA GLU A 85 -6.82 -17.85 -36.95
C GLU A 85 -6.97 -18.77 -38.18
N ASP A 86 -5.98 -18.77 -39.09
CA ASP A 86 -5.88 -19.64 -40.29
C ASP A 86 -7.08 -19.60 -41.24
N GLN A 87 -7.73 -18.44 -41.37
CA GLN A 87 -8.96 -18.32 -42.17
C GLN A 87 -8.75 -18.65 -43.65
N GLU A 88 -7.57 -18.33 -44.22
CA GLU A 88 -7.23 -18.66 -45.62
C GLU A 88 -7.28 -20.17 -45.90
N ALA A 89 -6.92 -20.99 -44.92
CA ALA A 89 -6.99 -22.45 -45.04
C ALA A 89 -8.36 -23.01 -44.63
N LYS A 90 -9.00 -22.42 -43.60
CA LYS A 90 -10.28 -22.90 -43.04
C LYS A 90 -11.48 -22.56 -43.92
N ILE A 91 -11.51 -21.39 -44.57
CA ILE A 91 -12.64 -20.96 -45.41
C ILE A 91 -12.89 -21.93 -46.58
N PRO A 92 -11.89 -22.31 -47.41
CA PRO A 92 -12.09 -23.29 -48.47
C PRO A 92 -12.55 -24.65 -47.95
N LEU A 93 -12.02 -25.09 -46.80
CA LEU A 93 -12.41 -26.35 -46.17
C LEU A 93 -13.86 -26.33 -45.68
N LEU A 94 -14.30 -25.23 -45.07
CA LEU A 94 -15.68 -25.05 -44.62
C LEU A 94 -16.67 -25.03 -45.80
N GLN A 95 -16.28 -24.40 -46.92
CA GLN A 95 -17.06 -24.45 -48.16
C GLN A 95 -17.15 -25.87 -48.71
N GLU A 96 -16.07 -26.64 -48.68
CA GLU A 96 -16.09 -28.04 -49.11
C GLU A 96 -16.99 -28.91 -48.21
N ILE A 97 -16.91 -28.73 -46.89
CA ILE A 97 -17.77 -29.42 -45.92
C ILE A 97 -19.25 -29.08 -46.19
N LYS A 98 -19.57 -27.81 -46.35
CA LYS A 98 -20.92 -27.34 -46.72
C LYS A 98 -21.42 -28.05 -47.96
N ASP A 99 -20.63 -28.05 -49.03
CA ASP A 99 -20.99 -28.65 -50.32
C ASP A 99 -21.26 -30.16 -50.19
N ARG A 100 -20.46 -30.87 -49.39
CA ARG A 100 -20.67 -32.30 -49.09
C ARG A 100 -21.98 -32.52 -48.34
N VAL A 101 -22.25 -31.71 -47.30
CA VAL A 101 -23.46 -31.79 -46.47
C VAL A 101 -24.72 -31.49 -47.30
N VAL A 102 -24.71 -30.43 -48.11
CA VAL A 102 -25.82 -30.07 -49.00
C VAL A 102 -26.05 -31.13 -50.07
N ARG A 103 -24.99 -31.71 -50.66
CA ARG A 103 -25.13 -32.84 -51.60
C ARG A 103 -25.73 -34.08 -50.94
N ALA A 104 -25.36 -34.39 -49.69
CA ALA A 104 -25.91 -35.52 -48.95
C ALA A 104 -27.41 -35.32 -48.67
N ARG A 105 -27.83 -34.12 -48.27
CA ARG A 105 -29.26 -33.75 -48.14
C ARG A 105 -30.01 -33.93 -49.47
N LYS A 106 -29.49 -33.38 -50.57
CA LYS A 106 -30.11 -33.51 -51.92
C LYS A 106 -30.26 -34.97 -52.37
N ARG A 107 -29.41 -35.87 -51.89
CA ARG A 107 -29.45 -37.31 -52.19
C ARG A 107 -30.34 -38.10 -51.22
N GLY A 108 -30.99 -37.45 -50.26
CA GLY A 108 -31.83 -38.10 -49.25
C GLY A 108 -31.05 -38.88 -48.18
N LEU A 109 -29.74 -38.67 -48.06
CA LEU A 109 -28.90 -39.33 -47.05
C LEU A 109 -29.01 -38.69 -45.67
N ILE A 110 -29.53 -37.45 -45.59
CA ILE A 110 -29.81 -36.74 -44.34
C ILE A 110 -31.32 -36.53 -44.29
N GLY A 111 -31.98 -37.07 -43.26
CA GLY A 111 -33.41 -36.92 -43.04
C GLY A 111 -33.79 -35.51 -42.58
N ASP A 112 -35.08 -35.18 -42.66
CA ASP A 112 -35.58 -33.82 -42.35
C ASP A 112 -35.33 -33.40 -40.89
N ASP A 113 -35.47 -34.33 -39.94
CA ASP A 113 -35.26 -34.03 -38.51
C ASP A 113 -33.79 -33.75 -38.19
N ASP A 114 -32.86 -34.51 -38.80
CA ASP A 114 -31.42 -34.27 -38.67
C ASP A 114 -31.01 -32.98 -39.37
N TRP A 115 -31.61 -32.69 -40.53
CA TRP A 115 -31.35 -31.45 -41.24
C TRP A 115 -31.75 -30.22 -40.41
N ARG A 116 -32.94 -30.21 -39.80
CA ARG A 116 -33.40 -29.10 -38.94
C ARG A 116 -32.45 -28.81 -37.77
N ARG A 117 -31.73 -29.83 -37.28
CA ARG A 117 -30.75 -29.68 -36.20
C ARG A 117 -29.45 -29.02 -36.65
N ILE A 118 -29.03 -29.26 -37.89
CA ILE A 118 -27.73 -28.80 -38.39
C ILE A 118 -27.82 -27.58 -39.30
N GLU A 119 -28.97 -27.29 -39.91
CA GLU A 119 -29.14 -26.20 -40.88
C GLU A 119 -28.63 -24.86 -40.36
N ALA A 120 -28.87 -24.57 -39.08
CA ALA A 120 -28.43 -23.33 -38.43
C ALA A 120 -26.90 -23.20 -38.28
N VAL A 121 -26.15 -24.30 -38.35
CA VAL A 121 -24.68 -24.32 -38.23
C VAL A 121 -23.98 -24.65 -39.55
N VAL A 122 -24.72 -24.89 -40.62
CA VAL A 122 -24.14 -25.05 -41.96
C VAL A 122 -23.54 -23.70 -42.40
N PRO A 123 -22.27 -23.66 -42.84
CA PRO A 123 -21.64 -22.41 -43.26
C PRO A 123 -22.43 -21.71 -44.37
N PRO A 124 -22.56 -20.37 -44.35
CA PRO A 124 -23.26 -19.63 -45.40
C PRO A 124 -22.50 -19.62 -46.74
N ASP A 125 -23.17 -19.15 -47.80
CA ASP A 125 -22.60 -19.10 -49.15
C ASP A 125 -21.55 -18.00 -49.33
N ASP A 126 -21.68 -16.90 -48.59
CA ASP A 126 -20.86 -15.69 -48.63
C ASP A 126 -19.78 -15.66 -47.54
N LEU A 127 -19.24 -16.84 -47.19
CA LEU A 127 -18.19 -16.95 -46.18
C LEU A 127 -16.97 -16.07 -46.55
N ALA A 128 -16.79 -14.97 -45.84
CA ALA A 128 -15.71 -14.01 -46.02
C ALA A 128 -14.74 -14.03 -44.82
N PRO A 129 -13.50 -13.54 -44.98
CA PRO A 129 -12.61 -13.32 -43.86
C PRO A 129 -13.27 -12.45 -42.79
N PHE A 130 -13.26 -12.94 -41.56
CA PHE A 130 -13.80 -12.30 -40.38
C PHE A 130 -12.70 -11.49 -39.69
N GLY A 131 -12.89 -10.17 -39.59
CA GLY A 131 -11.92 -9.24 -39.02
C GLY A 131 -12.32 -8.65 -37.67
N ILE A 132 -11.51 -7.71 -37.18
CA ILE A 132 -11.75 -6.98 -35.92
C ILE A 132 -13.04 -6.14 -35.99
N ASP A 133 -13.35 -5.61 -37.16
CA ASP A 133 -14.54 -4.77 -37.36
C ASP A 133 -15.85 -5.59 -37.34
N ASP A 134 -15.78 -6.88 -37.68
CA ASP A 134 -16.91 -7.81 -37.69
C ASP A 134 -17.26 -8.34 -36.29
N LEU A 135 -16.42 -8.06 -35.28
CA LEU A 135 -16.67 -8.51 -33.91
C LEU A 135 -17.95 -7.89 -33.33
N PRO A 136 -18.82 -8.71 -32.69
CA PRO A 136 -20.01 -8.22 -32.02
C PRO A 136 -19.68 -7.15 -30.98
N ALA A 137 -20.55 -6.15 -30.86
CA ALA A 137 -20.36 -5.04 -29.92
C ALA A 137 -20.18 -5.52 -28.47
N GLY A 138 -20.80 -6.63 -28.06
CA GLY A 138 -20.63 -7.21 -26.72
C GLY A 138 -19.18 -7.60 -26.40
N VAL A 139 -18.43 -8.12 -27.38
CA VAL A 139 -17.03 -8.52 -27.22
C VAL A 139 -16.10 -7.32 -27.44
N ALA A 140 -16.36 -6.55 -28.49
CA ALA A 140 -15.49 -5.43 -28.87
C ALA A 140 -15.55 -4.26 -27.88
N ARG A 141 -16.66 -4.06 -27.15
CA ARG A 141 -16.87 -2.88 -26.29
C ARG A 141 -15.79 -2.68 -25.24
N ALA A 142 -15.28 -3.75 -24.63
CA ALA A 142 -14.19 -3.64 -23.65
C ALA A 142 -12.88 -3.12 -24.28
N PHE A 143 -12.69 -3.36 -25.58
CA PHE A 143 -11.48 -3.01 -26.34
C PHE A 143 -11.72 -1.85 -27.33
N THR A 144 -12.84 -1.13 -27.19
CA THR A 144 -13.21 -0.01 -28.06
C THR A 144 -13.05 1.31 -27.30
N GLU A 145 -12.38 2.26 -27.93
CA GLU A 145 -12.19 3.60 -27.36
C GLU A 145 -13.42 4.49 -27.50
N THR A 146 -13.39 5.64 -26.82
CA THR A 146 -14.49 6.61 -26.85
C THR A 146 -14.74 7.20 -28.25
N ASP A 147 -13.71 7.21 -29.10
CA ASP A 147 -13.80 7.64 -30.50
C ASP A 147 -14.26 6.54 -31.46
N GLY A 148 -14.49 5.32 -30.96
CA GLY A 148 -14.88 4.15 -31.74
C GLY A 148 -13.72 3.32 -32.29
N THR A 149 -12.47 3.75 -32.10
CA THR A 149 -11.29 3.00 -32.56
C THR A 149 -11.18 1.67 -31.82
N ARG A 150 -10.86 0.61 -32.56
CA ARG A 150 -10.68 -0.76 -32.06
C ARG A 150 -9.23 -1.19 -32.20
N GLY A 151 -8.78 -2.08 -31.31
CA GLY A 151 -7.48 -2.74 -31.43
C GLY A 151 -6.28 -1.94 -30.93
N ARG A 152 -6.48 -0.98 -30.02
CA ARG A 152 -5.37 -0.30 -29.30
C ARG A 152 -5.32 -0.63 -27.79
N ILE A 153 -6.37 -1.25 -27.27
CA ILE A 153 -6.48 -1.62 -25.86
C ILE A 153 -6.00 -3.06 -25.69
N VAL A 154 -5.14 -3.28 -24.71
CA VAL A 154 -4.65 -4.59 -24.29
C VAL A 154 -4.95 -4.75 -22.80
N TYR A 155 -5.56 -5.85 -22.39
CA TYR A 155 -5.78 -6.17 -20.99
C TYR A 155 -4.73 -7.16 -20.49
N ILE A 156 -4.18 -6.89 -19.33
CA ILE A 156 -3.29 -7.79 -18.62
C ILE A 156 -3.95 -8.25 -17.34
N SER A 157 -3.98 -9.56 -17.10
CA SER A 157 -4.64 -10.18 -15.96
C SER A 157 -3.64 -10.53 -14.84
N PRO A 158 -3.96 -10.23 -13.58
CA PRO A 158 -3.12 -10.65 -12.46
C PRO A 158 -3.18 -12.17 -12.28
N ILE A 159 -2.21 -12.72 -11.55
CA ILE A 159 -2.24 -14.10 -11.08
C ILE A 159 -3.26 -14.22 -9.94
N SER A 160 -4.28 -15.05 -10.09
CA SER A 160 -5.16 -15.46 -9.00
C SER A 160 -4.63 -16.78 -8.42
N PRO A 161 -4.44 -16.92 -7.09
CA PRO A 161 -4.99 -16.11 -5.99
C PRO A 161 -4.06 -15.02 -5.43
N GLU A 162 -2.92 -14.70 -6.08
CA GLU A 162 -2.02 -13.63 -5.61
C GLU A 162 -2.72 -12.27 -5.68
N SER A 163 -3.18 -11.78 -4.53
CA SER A 163 -3.92 -10.53 -4.46
C SER A 163 -2.97 -9.36 -4.63
N VAL A 164 -3.36 -8.34 -5.41
CA VAL A 164 -2.73 -7.00 -5.44
C VAL A 164 -2.69 -6.30 -4.06
N HIS A 165 -3.21 -6.96 -3.03
CA HIS A 165 -3.14 -6.55 -1.64
C HIS A 165 -1.85 -6.99 -0.94
N ASP A 166 -1.03 -7.86 -1.53
CA ASP A 166 0.36 -8.01 -1.10
C ASP A 166 1.21 -6.96 -1.83
N ALA A 167 1.84 -6.07 -1.07
CA ALA A 167 2.69 -5.02 -1.63
C ALA A 167 3.89 -5.58 -2.43
N HIS A 168 4.46 -6.73 -2.05
CA HIS A 168 5.54 -7.34 -2.83
C HIS A 168 5.06 -7.78 -4.22
N TYR A 169 3.91 -8.44 -4.28
CA TYR A 169 3.30 -8.80 -5.55
C TYR A 169 2.88 -7.55 -6.32
N LEU A 170 2.29 -6.55 -5.66
CA LEU A 170 1.90 -5.28 -6.27
C LEU A 170 3.09 -4.60 -6.98
N PHE A 171 4.27 -4.59 -6.37
CA PHE A 171 5.48 -4.06 -7.01
C PHE A 171 5.86 -4.86 -8.26
N ARG A 172 5.95 -6.20 -8.16
CA ARG A 172 6.26 -7.06 -9.32
C ARG A 172 5.24 -6.87 -10.45
N TRP A 173 3.96 -6.86 -10.10
CA TRP A 173 2.83 -6.66 -10.99
C TRP A 173 2.91 -5.31 -11.70
N ALA A 174 3.01 -4.21 -10.96
CA ALA A 174 3.10 -2.87 -11.51
C ALA A 174 4.35 -2.67 -12.38
N ASP A 175 5.51 -3.15 -11.92
CA ASP A 175 6.75 -2.98 -12.64
C ASP A 175 6.75 -3.72 -13.96
N ALA A 176 6.03 -4.84 -14.08
CA ALA A 176 5.98 -5.66 -15.29
C ALA A 176 5.53 -4.89 -16.53
N TYR A 177 4.57 -3.97 -16.37
CA TYR A 177 3.92 -3.29 -17.49
C TYR A 177 3.98 -1.75 -17.46
N ARG A 178 4.53 -1.13 -16.40
CA ARG A 178 4.60 0.34 -16.29
C ARG A 178 5.33 1.03 -17.45
N GLU A 179 6.40 0.41 -17.95
CA GLU A 179 7.16 0.89 -19.11
C GLU A 179 7.66 -0.31 -19.90
N THR A 180 7.30 -0.40 -21.18
CA THR A 180 7.80 -1.42 -22.11
C THR A 180 8.36 -0.75 -23.35
N ARG A 181 9.65 -0.99 -23.63
CA ARG A 181 10.30 -0.51 -24.85
C ARG A 181 10.18 -1.54 -25.94
N LEU A 182 9.65 -1.12 -27.10
CA LEU A 182 9.44 -1.98 -28.25
C LEU A 182 10.67 -1.98 -29.18
N PRO A 183 10.82 -2.97 -30.08
CA PRO A 183 11.95 -3.06 -31.01
C PRO A 183 12.09 -1.86 -31.95
N ASP A 184 11.00 -1.15 -32.23
CA ASP A 184 10.98 0.06 -33.06
C ASP A 184 11.43 1.33 -32.30
N GLY A 185 11.80 1.19 -31.02
CA GLY A 185 12.21 2.29 -30.13
C GLY A 185 11.05 3.04 -29.48
N SER A 186 9.80 2.73 -29.81
CA SER A 186 8.64 3.30 -29.12
C SER A 186 8.52 2.76 -27.69
N VAL A 187 7.94 3.57 -26.81
CA VAL A 187 7.76 3.23 -25.39
C VAL A 187 6.30 3.23 -25.06
N VAL A 188 5.77 2.05 -24.75
CA VAL A 188 4.40 1.89 -24.25
C VAL A 188 4.43 2.01 -22.74
N ARG A 189 3.59 2.90 -22.20
CA ARG A 189 3.48 3.11 -20.75
C ARG A 189 2.15 2.57 -20.25
N GLY A 190 2.24 1.64 -19.31
CA GLY A 190 1.10 1.19 -18.53
C GLY A 190 0.80 2.16 -17.39
N SER A 191 -0.47 2.40 -17.13
CA SER A 191 -0.93 3.21 -16.01
C SER A 191 -2.17 2.58 -15.39
N GLY A 192 -2.44 2.92 -14.14
CA GLY A 192 -3.67 2.56 -13.45
C GLY A 192 -3.45 2.27 -11.97
N ARG A 193 -4.48 1.72 -11.33
CA ARG A 193 -4.54 1.58 -9.86
C ARG A 193 -3.31 0.89 -9.27
N ALA A 194 -2.85 -0.21 -9.88
CA ALA A 194 -1.70 -0.96 -9.38
C ALA A 194 -0.38 -0.18 -9.48
N VAL A 195 -0.11 0.50 -10.61
CA VAL A 195 1.08 1.36 -10.76
C VAL A 195 1.05 2.53 -9.77
N ILE A 196 -0.10 3.19 -9.65
CA ILE A 196 -0.28 4.31 -8.71
C ILE A 196 -0.04 3.85 -7.27
N TYR A 197 -0.63 2.73 -6.86
CA TYR A 197 -0.44 2.22 -5.50
C TYR A 197 0.99 1.74 -5.25
N ALA A 198 1.63 1.07 -6.21
CA ALA A 198 3.04 0.72 -6.11
C ALA A 198 3.91 1.97 -5.92
N ASP A 199 3.73 3.00 -6.73
CA ASP A 199 4.50 4.24 -6.62
C ASP A 199 4.26 4.97 -5.29
N MET A 200 3.01 5.02 -4.81
CA MET A 200 2.69 5.55 -3.48
C MET A 200 3.39 4.76 -2.36
N TRP A 201 3.41 3.43 -2.47
CA TRP A 201 4.08 2.55 -1.49
C TRP A 201 5.59 2.69 -1.50
N ALA A 202 6.21 2.75 -2.69
CA ALA A 202 7.64 2.99 -2.84
C ALA A 202 8.03 4.34 -2.22
N ALA A 203 7.31 5.41 -2.57
CA ALA A 203 7.55 6.75 -2.02
C ALA A 203 7.51 6.75 -0.48
N VAL A 204 6.55 6.06 0.11
CA VAL A 204 6.44 5.93 1.58
C VAL A 204 7.65 5.21 2.16
N ILE A 205 8.03 4.05 1.62
CA ILE A 205 9.15 3.27 2.16
C ILE A 205 10.46 4.09 2.10
N ASP A 206 10.64 4.85 1.02
CA ASP A 206 11.82 5.68 0.82
C ASP A 206 11.81 6.95 1.70
N ASP A 207 10.64 7.56 1.92
CA ASP A 207 10.53 8.83 2.66
C ASP A 207 10.46 8.66 4.19
N VAL A 208 10.05 7.49 4.70
CA VAL A 208 9.89 7.24 6.14
C VAL A 208 11.22 7.41 6.91
N PRO A 209 12.33 6.73 6.55
CA PRO A 209 13.59 6.87 7.27
C PRO A 209 14.14 8.32 7.32
N PRO A 210 14.23 9.07 6.20
CA PRO A 210 14.71 10.45 6.25
C PRO A 210 13.76 11.37 7.01
N ALA A 211 12.44 11.19 6.91
CA ALA A 211 11.47 11.99 7.66
C ALA A 211 11.61 11.81 9.18
N VAL A 212 11.72 10.54 9.65
CA VAL A 212 11.93 10.23 11.07
C VAL A 212 13.27 10.77 11.56
N LEU A 213 14.34 10.60 10.78
CA LEU A 213 15.67 11.10 11.13
C LEU A 213 15.71 12.63 11.19
N PHE A 214 15.11 13.30 10.21
CA PHE A 214 15.03 14.76 10.17
C PHE A 214 14.23 15.31 11.34
N SER A 215 13.08 14.69 11.66
CA SER A 215 12.27 15.09 12.81
C SER A 215 13.02 14.91 14.14
N LEU A 216 13.72 13.78 14.32
CA LEU A 216 14.53 13.54 15.51
C LEU A 216 15.68 14.55 15.60
N ALA A 217 16.40 14.80 14.51
CA ALA A 217 17.50 15.76 14.46
C ALA A 217 17.02 17.19 14.74
N ALA A 218 15.90 17.60 14.16
CA ALA A 218 15.26 18.89 14.43
C ALA A 218 14.85 19.02 15.90
N THR A 219 14.27 17.97 16.48
CA THR A 219 13.89 17.92 17.89
C THR A 219 15.11 18.06 18.81
N VAL A 220 16.18 17.30 18.53
CA VAL A 220 17.46 17.39 19.24
C VAL A 220 18.04 18.79 19.15
N LEU A 221 18.06 19.38 17.96
CA LEU A 221 18.57 20.73 17.73
C LEU A 221 17.78 21.77 18.54
N VAL A 222 16.45 21.72 18.50
CA VAL A 222 15.58 22.64 19.25
C VAL A 222 15.85 22.54 20.75
N VAL A 223 15.98 21.32 21.29
CA VAL A 223 16.30 21.13 22.72
C VAL A 223 17.68 21.67 23.07
N LEU A 224 18.69 21.39 22.25
CA LEU A 224 20.05 21.91 22.48
C LEU A 224 20.08 23.44 22.43
N VAL A 225 19.36 24.07 21.51
CA VAL A 225 19.26 25.53 21.44
C VAL A 225 18.51 26.10 22.65
N ALA A 226 17.35 25.53 23.00
CA ALA A 226 16.52 26.01 24.11
C ALA A 226 17.26 26.00 25.46
N PHE A 227 18.10 25.00 25.69
CA PHE A 227 18.90 24.88 26.92
C PHE A 227 20.38 25.25 26.73
N ARG A 228 20.74 25.85 25.59
CA ARG A 228 22.12 26.29 25.26
C ARG A 228 23.17 25.17 25.44
N GLY A 229 22.80 23.93 25.15
CA GLY A 229 23.65 22.74 25.30
C GLY A 229 23.98 22.35 26.75
N GLY A 230 23.27 22.91 27.74
CA GLY A 230 23.51 22.61 29.15
C GLY A 230 23.07 21.21 29.58
N ARG A 231 23.39 20.85 30.83
CA ARG A 231 22.95 19.60 31.48
C ARG A 231 21.42 19.34 31.39
N PRO A 232 20.53 20.35 31.47
CA PRO A 232 19.10 20.16 31.24
C PRO A 232 18.75 19.57 29.87
N ALA A 233 19.49 19.92 28.82
CA ALA A 233 19.26 19.41 27.47
C ALA A 233 19.41 17.88 27.44
N PHE A 234 20.49 17.36 28.03
CA PHE A 234 20.75 15.92 28.07
C PHE A 234 19.73 15.15 28.92
N ALA A 235 19.20 15.76 29.98
CA ALA A 235 18.13 15.14 30.77
C ALA A 235 16.82 15.01 29.95
N VAL A 236 16.46 16.06 29.21
CA VAL A 236 15.31 16.05 28.29
C VAL A 236 15.49 15.02 27.17
N LEU A 237 16.63 15.05 26.49
CA LEU A 237 16.94 14.10 25.42
C LEU A 237 17.00 12.66 25.93
N GLY A 238 17.53 12.42 27.13
CA GLY A 238 17.53 11.10 27.76
C GLY A 238 16.12 10.59 28.00
N ALA A 239 15.22 11.42 28.52
CA ALA A 239 13.81 11.06 28.71
C ALA A 239 13.11 10.76 27.38
N LEU A 240 13.36 11.57 26.34
CA LEU A 240 12.87 11.32 24.98
C LEU A 240 13.33 9.96 24.45
N LEU A 241 14.63 9.66 24.56
CA LEU A 241 15.19 8.40 24.06
C LEU A 241 14.58 7.19 24.76
N VAL A 242 14.33 7.27 26.07
CA VAL A 242 13.63 6.23 26.82
C VAL A 242 12.20 6.07 26.31
N GLY A 243 11.45 7.18 26.18
CA GLY A 243 10.07 7.15 25.68
C GLY A 243 9.97 6.59 24.26
N ALA A 244 10.84 7.02 23.35
CA ALA A 244 10.91 6.51 21.98
C ALA A 244 11.29 5.02 21.93
N SER A 245 12.23 4.58 22.78
CA SER A 245 12.61 3.17 22.88
C SER A 245 11.45 2.31 23.40
N TRP A 246 10.70 2.82 24.39
CA TRP A 246 9.50 2.16 24.89
C TRP A 246 8.40 2.10 23.86
N MET A 247 8.16 3.18 23.11
CA MET A 247 7.21 3.18 22.00
C MET A 247 7.58 2.10 20.97
N ALA A 248 8.82 2.07 20.50
CA ALA A 248 9.29 1.08 19.54
C ALA A 248 9.13 -0.36 20.07
N GLY A 249 9.53 -0.61 21.32
CA GLY A 249 9.38 -1.91 21.95
C GLY A 249 7.92 -2.33 22.14
N LEU A 250 7.04 -1.41 22.56
CA LEU A 250 5.62 -1.67 22.76
C LEU A 250 4.88 -1.89 21.44
N LEU A 251 5.25 -1.20 20.36
CA LEU A 251 4.72 -1.46 19.03
C LEU A 251 5.04 -2.89 18.57
N VAL A 252 6.29 -3.33 18.77
CA VAL A 252 6.71 -4.70 18.45
C VAL A 252 5.95 -5.72 19.31
N LEU A 253 5.81 -5.47 20.62
CA LEU A 253 5.07 -6.35 21.53
C LEU A 253 3.56 -6.41 21.22
N ALA A 254 2.99 -5.30 20.75
CA ALA A 254 1.59 -5.22 20.33
C ALA A 254 1.35 -5.79 18.93
N GLY A 255 2.40 -6.19 18.20
CA GLY A 255 2.30 -6.68 16.82
C GLY A 255 1.88 -5.60 15.82
N VAL A 256 2.08 -4.32 16.15
CA VAL A 256 1.72 -3.20 15.28
C VAL A 256 2.85 -2.97 14.28
N LYS A 257 2.58 -3.27 13.01
CA LYS A 257 3.48 -2.96 11.90
C LYS A 257 3.32 -1.52 11.43
N LEU A 258 4.43 -0.91 11.01
CA LEU A 258 4.48 0.40 10.40
C LEU A 258 3.89 0.37 8.99
N ASN A 259 3.09 1.36 8.64
CA ASN A 259 2.48 1.55 7.33
C ASN A 259 2.57 3.01 6.91
N PHE A 260 2.09 3.31 5.71
CA PHE A 260 2.13 4.66 5.14
C PHE A 260 1.44 5.75 5.96
N LEU A 261 0.61 5.39 6.95
CA LEU A 261 -0.10 6.35 7.77
C LEU A 261 0.40 6.38 9.21
N ASN A 262 0.58 5.23 9.85
CA ASN A 262 0.91 5.20 11.29
C ASN A 262 2.36 5.60 11.60
N PHE A 263 3.27 5.63 10.62
CA PHE A 263 4.64 6.08 10.83
C PHE A 263 4.71 7.52 11.34
N ILE A 264 3.71 8.34 10.99
CA ILE A 264 3.55 9.74 11.42
C ILE A 264 3.48 9.84 12.96
N ALA A 265 3.08 8.78 13.65
CA ALA A 265 3.11 8.73 15.11
C ALA A 265 4.53 8.94 15.67
N LEU A 266 5.58 8.44 15.02
CA LEU A 266 6.97 8.55 15.49
C LEU A 266 7.43 10.02 15.63
N PRO A 267 7.41 10.85 14.57
CA PRO A 267 7.80 12.26 14.68
C PRO A 267 6.88 13.07 15.59
N LEU A 268 5.58 12.74 15.66
CA LEU A 268 4.65 13.36 16.61
C LEU A 268 5.07 13.09 18.06
N THR A 269 5.39 11.83 18.37
CA THR A 269 5.83 11.42 19.70
C THR A 269 7.15 12.10 20.11
N PHE A 270 8.06 12.39 19.17
CA PHE A 270 9.29 13.11 19.51
C PHE A 270 9.03 14.51 20.05
N GLY A 271 8.12 15.25 19.42
CA GLY A 271 7.74 16.59 19.88
C GLY A 271 7.09 16.55 21.27
N ILE A 272 6.10 15.67 21.45
CA ILE A 272 5.35 15.55 22.71
C ILE A 272 6.25 15.06 23.85
N GLY A 273 7.11 14.07 23.59
CA GLY A 273 8.02 13.53 24.61
C GLY A 273 9.02 14.55 25.13
N VAL A 274 9.51 15.43 24.25
CA VAL A 274 10.34 16.56 24.67
C VAL A 274 9.54 17.55 25.51
N ASP A 275 8.33 17.93 25.09
CA ASP A 275 7.53 18.92 25.83
C ASP A 275 7.28 18.49 27.28
N TYR A 276 6.92 17.22 27.51
CA TYR A 276 6.72 16.70 28.87
C TYR A 276 8.00 16.71 29.69
N ALA A 277 9.12 16.28 29.11
CA ALA A 277 10.40 16.31 29.80
C ALA A 277 10.87 17.74 30.11
N VAL A 278 10.63 18.68 29.20
CA VAL A 278 10.94 20.11 29.38
C VAL A 278 10.18 20.70 30.55
N ASN A 279 8.87 20.48 30.63
CA ASN A 279 8.03 20.99 31.72
C ASN A 279 8.53 20.51 33.09
N ILE A 280 8.88 19.22 33.20
CA ILE A 280 9.42 18.63 34.44
C ILE A 280 10.82 19.18 34.76
N VAL A 281 11.72 19.25 33.77
CA VAL A 281 13.10 19.75 33.95
C VAL A 281 13.12 21.22 34.36
N GLN A 282 12.30 22.08 33.73
CA GLN A 282 12.22 23.50 34.07
C GLN A 282 11.71 23.72 35.49
N ARG A 283 10.71 22.94 35.92
CA ARG A 283 10.21 23.02 37.29
C ARG A 283 11.27 22.60 38.30
N TYR A 284 11.93 21.48 38.04
CA TYR A 284 13.01 21.00 38.89
C TYR A 284 14.17 22.01 38.99
N ALA A 285 14.54 22.66 37.87
CA ALA A 285 15.59 23.68 37.86
C ALA A 285 15.27 24.91 38.73
N ARG A 286 13.98 25.24 38.92
CA ARG A 286 13.55 26.35 39.79
C ARG A 286 13.60 26.00 41.28
N GLU A 287 13.38 24.73 41.63
CA GLU A 287 13.32 24.28 43.03
C GLU A 287 14.68 23.84 43.60
N GLY A 288 15.63 23.46 42.74
CA GLY A 288 16.99 23.11 43.15
C GLY A 288 17.14 21.67 43.67
N ALA A 289 18.26 21.39 44.35
CA ALA A 289 18.61 20.04 44.80
C ALA A 289 17.57 19.49 45.79
N GLY A 290 17.05 18.29 45.53
CA GLY A 290 15.94 17.70 46.30
C GLY A 290 14.53 18.08 45.84
N GLY A 291 14.39 19.00 44.87
CA GLY A 291 13.11 19.44 44.31
C GLY A 291 12.44 18.45 43.35
N ALA A 292 13.02 17.28 43.05
CA ALA A 292 12.44 16.35 42.07
C ALA A 292 11.04 15.86 42.45
N LEU A 293 10.81 15.60 43.74
CA LEU A 293 9.49 15.17 44.21
C LEU A 293 8.47 16.31 44.14
N THR A 294 8.90 17.53 44.44
CA THR A 294 8.05 18.72 44.41
C THR A 294 7.74 19.13 42.96
N ALA A 295 8.71 19.04 42.05
CA ALA A 295 8.51 19.23 40.62
C ALA A 295 7.46 18.28 40.02
N VAL A 296 7.50 16.99 40.40
CA VAL A 296 6.47 16.02 39.99
C VAL A 296 5.12 16.33 40.64
N ARG A 297 5.09 16.69 41.94
CA ARG A 297 3.84 17.02 42.64
C ARG A 297 3.14 18.25 42.03
N GLU A 298 3.91 19.26 41.64
CA GLU A 298 3.35 20.52 41.16
C GLU A 298 3.10 20.55 39.64
N THR A 299 3.97 19.93 38.84
CA THR A 299 3.87 19.97 37.36
C THR A 299 3.45 18.64 36.76
N GLY A 300 3.71 17.52 37.43
CA GLY A 300 3.32 16.19 36.94
C GLY A 300 1.81 16.05 36.76
N GLY A 301 0.99 16.61 37.66
CA GLY A 301 -0.46 16.61 37.51
C GLY A 301 -0.95 17.34 36.25
N ALA A 302 -0.35 18.49 35.93
CA ALA A 302 -0.67 19.25 34.72
C ALA A 302 -0.24 18.51 33.44
N VAL A 303 0.96 17.91 33.45
CA VAL A 303 1.48 17.09 32.34
C VAL A 303 0.60 15.87 32.10
N VAL A 304 0.21 15.16 33.15
CA VAL A 304 -0.70 14.00 33.06
C VAL A 304 -2.07 14.41 32.54
N LEU A 305 -2.62 15.55 32.98
CA LEU A 305 -3.91 16.04 32.50
C LEU A 305 -3.85 16.42 31.02
N CYS A 306 -2.78 17.10 30.59
CA CYS A 306 -2.54 17.42 29.18
C CYS A 306 -2.47 16.13 28.34
N SER A 307 -1.63 15.17 28.75
CA SER A 307 -1.49 13.88 28.08
C SER A 307 -2.80 13.09 28.00
N LEU A 308 -3.63 13.16 29.05
CA LEU A 308 -4.95 12.52 29.05
C LEU A 308 -5.85 13.10 27.96
N THR A 309 -5.86 14.43 27.77
CA THR A 309 -6.65 15.06 26.70
C THR A 309 -6.17 14.63 25.31
N THR A 310 -4.86 14.56 25.09
CA THR A 310 -4.26 14.06 23.83
C THR A 310 -4.60 12.59 23.60
N THR A 311 -4.46 11.75 24.63
CA THR A 311 -4.80 10.32 24.61
C THR A 311 -6.26 10.10 24.24
N LEU A 312 -7.19 10.89 24.78
CA LEU A 312 -8.61 10.83 24.42
C LEU A 312 -8.85 11.19 22.95
N GLY A 313 -8.10 12.15 22.41
CA GLY A 313 -8.10 12.48 20.98
C GLY A 313 -7.64 11.30 20.11
N TYR A 314 -6.53 10.65 20.46
CA TYR A 314 -6.04 9.48 19.72
C TYR A 314 -6.95 8.24 19.87
N LEU A 315 -7.59 8.05 21.04
CA LEU A 315 -8.58 6.99 21.25
C LEU A 315 -9.80 7.11 20.32
N ALA A 316 -10.16 8.33 19.90
CA ALA A 316 -11.19 8.52 18.87
C ALA A 316 -10.78 7.91 17.53
N LEU A 317 -9.49 8.00 17.15
CA LEU A 317 -8.96 7.39 15.92
C LEU A 317 -8.98 5.86 15.99
N VAL A 318 -8.77 5.27 17.16
CA VAL A 318 -8.85 3.80 17.38
C VAL A 318 -10.25 3.25 17.03
N ARG A 319 -11.29 4.06 17.14
CA ARG A 319 -12.67 3.69 16.76
C ARG A 319 -12.96 3.81 15.26
N SER A 320 -12.00 4.24 14.44
CA SER A 320 -12.18 4.36 12.99
C SER A 320 -12.53 3.01 12.34
N GLN A 321 -13.38 3.04 11.31
CA GLN A 321 -13.63 1.88 10.44
C GLN A 321 -12.46 1.61 9.49
N ASN A 322 -11.58 2.60 9.26
CA ASN A 322 -10.40 2.41 8.45
C ASN A 322 -9.24 1.84 9.31
N HIS A 323 -8.71 0.69 8.92
CA HIS A 323 -7.67 0.01 9.68
C HIS A 323 -6.34 0.78 9.73
N ALA A 324 -5.97 1.52 8.67
CA ALA A 324 -4.78 2.37 8.69
C ALA A 324 -4.92 3.51 9.72
N VAL A 325 -6.08 4.18 9.74
CA VAL A 325 -6.38 5.25 10.73
C VAL A 325 -6.43 4.70 12.16
N ARG A 326 -7.03 3.52 12.34
CA ARG A 326 -7.04 2.82 13.65
C ARG A 326 -5.61 2.51 14.10
N SER A 327 -4.77 2.01 13.21
CA SER A 327 -3.36 1.71 13.49
C SER A 327 -2.55 2.96 13.87
N LEU A 328 -2.77 4.09 13.20
CA LEU A 328 -2.21 5.39 13.59
C LEU A 328 -2.63 5.78 15.02
N GLY A 329 -3.93 5.65 15.34
CA GLY A 329 -4.44 5.93 16.69
C GLY A 329 -3.78 5.07 17.77
N VAL A 330 -3.64 3.76 17.52
CA VAL A 330 -2.98 2.84 18.45
C VAL A 330 -1.51 3.22 18.66
N ALA A 331 -0.78 3.47 17.56
CA ALA A 331 0.63 3.86 17.64
C ALA A 331 0.82 5.18 18.39
N ALA A 332 -0.06 6.16 18.14
CA ALA A 332 -0.03 7.45 18.82
C ALA A 332 -0.33 7.32 20.32
N VAL A 333 -1.33 6.52 20.74
CA VAL A 333 -1.60 6.26 22.17
C VAL A 333 -0.41 5.58 22.85
N ILE A 334 0.22 4.60 22.19
CA ILE A 334 1.41 3.92 22.74
C ILE A 334 2.56 4.92 22.92
N GLY A 335 2.84 5.75 21.91
CA GLY A 335 3.89 6.77 21.98
C GLY A 335 3.63 7.81 23.06
N GLU A 336 2.40 8.31 23.12
CA GLU A 336 1.91 9.27 24.12
C GLU A 336 2.15 8.76 25.55
N LEU A 337 1.68 7.56 25.87
CA LEU A 337 1.83 6.97 27.21
C LEU A 337 3.30 6.65 27.51
N ALA A 338 4.04 6.12 26.54
CA ALA A 338 5.46 5.82 26.71
C ALA A 338 6.27 7.07 27.08
N CYS A 339 6.04 8.18 26.38
CA CYS A 339 6.68 9.45 26.66
C CYS A 339 6.23 10.08 27.98
N LEU A 340 4.93 10.01 28.30
CA LEU A 340 4.42 10.46 29.59
C LEU A 340 5.11 9.74 30.75
N PHE A 341 5.14 8.40 30.71
CA PHE A 341 5.77 7.61 31.78
C PHE A 341 7.29 7.84 31.84
N ALA A 342 7.96 8.02 30.71
CA ALA A 342 9.38 8.38 30.70
C ALA A 342 9.62 9.74 31.39
N ALA A 343 8.77 10.74 31.13
CA ALA A 343 8.90 12.08 31.70
C ALA A 343 8.51 12.15 33.19
N VAL A 344 7.49 11.41 33.63
CA VAL A 344 6.97 11.51 35.01
C VAL A 344 7.60 10.49 35.96
N LEU A 345 8.07 9.34 35.46
CA LEU A 345 8.67 8.30 36.30
C LEU A 345 10.20 8.25 36.14
N VAL A 346 10.68 8.08 34.91
CA VAL A 346 12.10 7.79 34.65
C VAL A 346 12.96 9.02 34.88
N LEU A 347 12.55 10.16 34.31
CA LEU A 347 13.30 11.41 34.41
C LEU A 347 13.51 11.87 35.87
N PRO A 348 12.47 11.99 36.73
CA PRO A 348 12.66 12.37 38.13
C PRO A 348 13.49 11.34 38.92
N ALA A 349 13.32 10.04 38.65
CA ALA A 349 14.13 9.00 39.27
C ALA A 349 15.61 9.12 38.89
N ALA A 350 15.90 9.40 37.62
CA ALA A 350 17.26 9.63 37.13
C ALA A 350 17.88 10.89 37.76
N LEU A 351 17.13 11.99 37.85
CA LEU A 351 17.58 13.23 38.50
C LEU A 351 17.87 13.02 40.00
N LEU A 352 16.98 12.33 40.72
CA LEU A 352 17.19 11.96 42.13
C LEU A 352 18.44 11.09 42.32
N TRP A 353 18.66 10.13 41.42
CA TRP A 353 19.82 9.24 41.48
C TRP A 353 21.13 10.00 41.25
N ILE A 354 21.15 10.93 40.29
CA ILE A 354 22.29 11.80 40.02
C ILE A 354 22.56 12.72 41.23
N ASP A 355 21.52 13.35 41.78
CA ASP A 355 21.63 14.21 42.98
C ASP A 355 22.19 13.46 44.20
N ARG A 356 21.74 12.23 44.44
CA ARG A 356 22.22 11.41 45.56
C ARG A 356 23.70 11.04 45.46
N ARG A 357 24.24 10.93 44.25
CA ARG A 357 25.65 10.62 44.00
C ARG A 357 26.57 11.84 44.07
N ARG A 358 26.04 13.03 44.32
CA ARG A 358 26.83 14.25 44.36
C ARG A 358 27.45 14.50 45.74
N PRO A 359 28.68 15.05 45.79
CA PRO A 359 29.29 15.45 47.05
C PRO A 359 28.43 16.49 47.76
N LYS A 360 28.29 16.38 49.09
CA LYS A 360 27.58 17.37 49.91
C LYS A 360 28.22 18.76 49.69
N GLY A 361 27.45 19.71 49.15
CA GLY A 361 27.91 21.09 48.89
C GLY A 361 28.01 21.49 47.41
N ALA A 362 27.82 20.58 46.45
CA ALA A 362 27.78 20.93 45.02
C ALA A 362 26.40 21.48 44.60
N GLU A 363 26.37 22.54 43.77
CA GLU A 363 25.12 23.08 43.17
C GLU A 363 24.37 22.01 42.37
N SER A 364 23.02 22.04 42.35
CA SER A 364 22.13 21.08 41.66
C SER A 364 22.56 20.74 40.21
N PHE A 365 22.24 19.54 39.73
CA PHE A 365 22.67 19.06 38.40
C PHE A 365 22.14 19.94 37.29
N LEU A 366 20.97 20.52 37.55
CA LEU A 366 20.26 21.41 36.66
C LEU A 366 20.25 22.85 37.20
N ALA A 367 21.14 23.21 38.14
CA ALA A 367 21.32 24.60 38.56
C ALA A 367 21.71 25.42 37.32
N VAL A 368 20.73 26.12 36.77
CA VAL A 368 20.95 27.10 35.72
C VAL A 368 21.63 28.27 36.41
N GLY A 369 22.85 28.60 35.96
CA GLY A 369 23.56 29.78 36.44
C GLY A 369 22.62 30.97 36.41
N ARG A 370 22.43 31.62 37.56
CA ARG A 370 21.60 32.83 37.65
C ARG A 370 22.02 33.79 36.53
N PRO A 371 21.09 34.42 35.81
CA PRO A 371 21.46 35.46 34.87
C PRO A 371 22.31 36.49 35.62
N THR A 372 23.54 36.69 35.16
CA THR A 372 24.34 37.85 35.55
C THR A 372 23.53 39.07 35.14
N THR A 373 23.19 39.87 36.16
CA THR A 373 22.50 41.17 36.12
C THR A 373 22.76 42.01 34.89
#